data_AF-A0A536DE76-F1
#
_entry.id   AF-A0A536DE76-F1
#
_cell.length_a   1.000
_cell.length_b   1.000
_cell.length_c   1.000
_cell.angle_alpha   90.00
_cell.angle_beta   90.00
_cell.angle_gamma   90.00
#
_symmetry.space_group_name_H-M   'P 1'
#
loop_
_entity.id
_entity.type
_entity.pdbx_description
1 polymer ?
#
loop_
_entity_poly.entity_id
_entity_poly.type
_entity_poly.pdbx_seq_one_letter_code
_entity_poly.pdbx_strand_id
1 'polypeptide(L)'
;MHPDARRARGPLAHLDLVLARQLRDRPAAQVRVPGSGGPDQPSLSTPAPLLEAFEVLHEAEGLPSYLLPFELERIYAGIGFGPSALYSNFVSSIDGVVTLGEGTSAGSVISGKYPADRFLMALLRACADAVLLGAGTLRATPGHLWTPAHVFPQHAEGFAGLRRSLGRNPEPRLVVITARGEIDASHVAIQHGALIFTTRRGAEACRPLVPASCEVVVTGEGGREGEEVDLTAMIHELRNRKLGVLLTEGGPHLIGELIDRGLLDEAFLTVSPVVAGRADERRLGMVEGVELLPKRGVWSRLLSARRHGDYLFLRYGLRA
;
A
#
# COMPACT_ATOMS: atom_id res chain seq x y z
N MET A 1 -17.74 28.96 -1.98
CA MET A 1 -18.59 29.49 -0.88
C MET A 1 -19.95 28.81 -0.98
N HIS A 2 -20.47 28.26 0.12
CA HIS A 2 -21.68 27.41 0.10
C HIS A 2 -22.97 28.23 0.29
N PRO A 3 -24.11 27.92 -0.38
CA PRO A 3 -25.32 28.75 -0.30
C PRO A 3 -26.21 28.53 0.94
N ASP A 4 -26.20 27.32 1.53
CA ASP A 4 -27.27 26.84 2.43
C ASP A 4 -27.28 27.40 3.87
N ALA A 5 -26.73 28.59 4.09
CA ALA A 5 -26.57 29.20 5.42
C ALA A 5 -27.55 30.36 5.70
N ARG A 6 -28.86 30.21 5.47
CA ARG A 6 -29.87 31.24 5.86
C ARG A 6 -31.23 30.72 6.40
N ARG A 7 -31.32 30.68 7.74
CA ARG A 7 -32.54 30.83 8.61
C ARG A 7 -33.57 29.67 8.60
N ALA A 8 -34.29 29.32 9.67
CA ALA A 8 -34.48 29.84 11.05
C ALA A 8 -35.13 28.72 11.92
N ARG A 9 -35.35 28.75 13.26
CA ARG A 9 -35.16 29.71 14.39
C ARG A 9 -35.24 28.91 15.72
N GLY A 10 -34.49 29.28 16.78
CA GLY A 10 -34.68 28.74 18.15
C GLY A 10 -33.37 28.69 18.97
N PRO A 11 -33.35 28.96 20.30
CA PRO A 11 -32.16 29.54 20.93
C PRO A 11 -31.38 28.62 21.89
N LEU A 12 -30.05 28.65 21.79
CA LEU A 12 -29.14 28.50 22.93
C LEU A 12 -28.05 29.59 22.84
N ALA A 13 -27.63 30.09 24.00
CA ALA A 13 -26.87 31.34 24.11
C ALA A 13 -25.35 31.14 24.15
N HIS A 14 -24.66 32.10 23.51
CA HIS A 14 -23.31 32.61 23.81
C HIS A 14 -22.38 31.84 24.76
N LEU A 15 -21.19 31.45 24.26
CA LEU A 15 -19.97 32.22 24.56
C LEU A 15 -18.87 31.96 23.50
N ASP A 16 -18.60 33.00 22.68
CA ASP A 16 -17.30 33.48 22.17
C ASP A 16 -16.14 32.45 22.07
N LEU A 17 -15.57 32.10 20.92
CA LEU A 17 -15.22 32.88 19.71
C LEU A 17 -14.36 34.13 20.02
N VAL A 18 -13.03 34.00 20.05
CA VAL A 18 -12.03 34.99 19.56
C VAL A 18 -10.60 34.46 19.73
N LEU A 19 -9.87 34.28 18.61
CA LEU A 19 -8.42 34.60 18.39
C LEU A 19 -7.78 33.93 17.15
N ALA A 20 -8.48 33.92 16.01
CA ALA A 20 -7.84 33.71 14.71
C ALA A 20 -7.26 35.05 14.19
N ARG A 21 -6.12 35.53 14.72
CA ARG A 21 -5.51 36.80 14.25
C ARG A 21 -4.01 36.98 14.56
N GLN A 22 -3.13 36.09 14.09
CA GLN A 22 -1.67 36.33 14.17
C GLN A 22 -0.79 35.60 13.13
N LEU A 23 -1.16 35.68 11.83
CA LEU A 23 -0.27 35.35 10.70
C LEU A 23 -0.41 36.36 9.56
N ARG A 24 -0.11 37.62 9.87
CA ARG A 24 0.40 38.60 8.89
C ARG A 24 1.80 39.00 9.36
N ASP A 25 2.68 39.30 8.40
CA ASP A 25 4.08 39.71 8.57
C ASP A 25 5.13 38.59 8.59
N ARG A 26 5.28 37.90 7.44
CA ARG A 26 6.59 37.43 6.94
C ARG A 26 6.73 37.76 5.44
N PRO A 27 7.92 38.21 4.98
CA PRO A 27 8.11 38.76 3.64
C PRO A 27 8.18 37.71 2.52
N ALA A 28 7.97 38.17 1.29
CA ALA A 28 7.89 37.34 0.09
C ALA A 28 9.20 36.61 -0.25
N ALA A 29 9.06 35.45 -0.90
CA ALA A 29 10.17 34.63 -1.37
C ALA A 29 11.02 35.37 -2.42
N GLN A 30 12.35 35.27 -2.32
CA GLN A 30 13.25 35.79 -3.33
C GLN A 30 13.27 34.86 -4.56
N VAL A 31 12.82 35.39 -5.69
CA VAL A 31 13.10 34.80 -7.01
C VAL A 31 14.59 34.97 -7.31
N ARG A 32 15.30 33.85 -7.56
CA ARG A 32 16.63 33.87 -8.18
C ARG A 32 16.68 32.86 -9.31
N VAL A 33 16.92 33.38 -10.52
CA VAL A 33 17.32 32.61 -11.69
C VAL A 33 18.80 32.90 -11.94
N PRO A 34 19.63 31.86 -12.05
CA PRO A 34 20.75 31.80 -12.98
C PRO A 34 20.44 30.74 -14.06
N GLY A 35 20.77 30.91 -15.34
CA GLY A 35 21.90 31.66 -15.90
C GLY A 35 22.75 30.66 -16.67
N SER A 36 22.56 30.58 -17.99
CA SER A 36 23.09 29.50 -18.85
C SER A 36 24.55 29.69 -19.28
N GLY A 37 25.36 28.62 -19.28
CA GLY A 37 26.58 28.55 -20.08
C GLY A 37 27.63 27.50 -19.67
N GLY A 38 28.13 26.72 -20.65
CA GLY A 38 29.39 25.95 -20.56
C GLY A 38 29.24 24.41 -20.54
N PRO A 39 29.98 23.65 -21.36
CA PRO A 39 29.71 22.23 -21.59
C PRO A 39 30.48 21.24 -20.68
N ASP A 40 29.84 20.09 -20.48
CA ASP A 40 30.35 18.76 -20.11
C ASP A 40 31.77 18.62 -19.55
N GLN A 41 31.84 18.48 -18.23
CA GLN A 41 32.73 17.50 -17.60
C GLN A 41 31.88 16.41 -16.95
N PRO A 42 32.27 15.13 -17.00
CA PRO A 42 31.55 14.08 -16.29
C PRO A 42 31.72 14.30 -14.79
N SER A 43 30.69 14.84 -14.14
CA SER A 43 30.66 14.93 -12.69
C SER A 43 30.71 13.51 -12.12
N LEU A 44 31.75 13.24 -11.33
CA LEU A 44 31.81 12.04 -10.50
C LEU A 44 30.51 11.99 -9.70
N SER A 45 29.68 10.98 -9.97
CA SER A 45 28.35 10.89 -9.40
C SER A 45 28.45 10.88 -7.89
N THR A 46 28.05 11.98 -7.25
CA THR A 46 27.85 12.01 -5.80
C THR A 46 26.97 10.83 -5.44
N PRO A 47 27.39 9.93 -4.51
CA PRO A 47 26.53 8.83 -4.11
C PRO A 47 25.21 9.41 -3.63
N ALA A 48 24.10 8.85 -4.12
CA ALA A 48 22.77 9.33 -3.75
C ALA A 48 22.68 9.36 -2.22
N PRO A 49 22.14 10.44 -1.61
CA PRO A 49 22.14 10.60 -0.16
C PRO A 49 21.49 9.37 0.48
N LEU A 50 22.22 8.76 1.42
CA LEU A 50 21.73 7.62 2.19
C LEU A 50 20.41 8.01 2.86
N LEU A 51 19.41 7.14 2.77
CA LEU A 51 18.14 7.38 3.45
C LEU A 51 18.39 7.47 4.97
N GLU A 52 17.82 8.51 5.58
CA GLU A 52 17.91 8.73 7.02
C GLU A 52 17.13 7.63 7.78
N ALA A 53 17.47 7.45 9.05
CA ALA A 53 16.77 6.48 9.89
C ALA A 53 15.35 6.97 10.22
N PHE A 54 14.41 6.04 10.30
CA PHE A 54 13.06 6.32 10.78
C PHE A 54 13.11 6.57 12.30
N GLU A 55 12.59 7.72 12.73
CA GLU A 55 12.38 8.04 14.14
C GLU A 55 11.37 7.05 14.74
N VAL A 56 11.76 6.33 15.78
CA VAL A 56 10.88 5.36 16.46
C VAL A 56 10.04 6.10 17.49
N LEU A 57 8.73 6.20 17.25
CA LEU A 57 7.79 6.87 18.17
C LEU A 57 7.15 5.88 19.14
N HIS A 58 6.89 4.65 18.68
CA HIS A 58 6.32 3.57 19.47
C HIS A 58 6.69 2.22 18.86
N GLU A 59 6.99 1.23 19.70
CA GLU A 59 7.20 -0.17 19.32
C GLU A 59 6.70 -1.06 20.46
N ALA A 60 5.77 -1.97 20.16
CA ALA A 60 5.19 -2.87 21.14
C ALA A 60 6.17 -3.99 21.53
N GLU A 61 6.16 -4.37 22.80
CA GLU A 61 6.96 -5.50 23.29
C GLU A 61 6.53 -6.82 22.65
N GLY A 62 7.50 -7.72 22.42
CA GLY A 62 7.26 -9.08 21.95
C GLY A 62 6.90 -9.22 20.46
N LEU A 63 7.04 -8.15 19.66
CA LEU A 63 6.86 -8.25 18.20
C LEU A 63 7.90 -9.20 17.58
N PRO A 64 7.53 -10.01 16.57
CA PRO A 64 8.50 -10.77 15.80
C PRO A 64 9.50 -9.83 15.12
N SER A 65 10.78 -10.19 15.14
CA SER A 65 11.86 -9.46 14.48
C SER A 65 12.74 -10.42 13.69
N TYR A 66 13.13 -10.00 12.48
CA TYR A 66 14.09 -10.71 11.64
C TYR A 66 15.51 -10.19 11.89
N LEU A 67 16.52 -11.02 11.60
CA LEU A 67 17.89 -10.54 11.45
C LEU A 67 18.01 -9.82 10.10
N LEU A 68 17.96 -8.49 10.16
CA LEU A 68 18.06 -7.62 9.00
C LEU A 68 19.54 -7.45 8.57
N PRO A 69 19.83 -7.33 7.26
CA PRO A 69 21.08 -6.77 6.80
C PRO A 69 21.30 -5.36 7.38
N PHE A 70 22.52 -5.05 7.81
CA PHE A 70 22.88 -3.83 8.55
C PHE A 70 22.30 -2.53 7.96
N GLU A 71 22.33 -2.34 6.63
CA GLU A 71 21.78 -1.13 6.01
C GLU A 71 20.25 -1.00 6.14
N LEU A 72 19.51 -2.13 6.17
CA LEU A 72 18.07 -2.12 6.39
C LEU A 72 17.74 -1.92 7.88
N GLU A 73 18.54 -2.52 8.76
CA GLU A 73 18.47 -2.34 10.23
C GLU A 73 18.73 -0.87 10.59
N ARG A 74 19.80 -0.27 10.06
CA ARG A 74 20.15 1.15 10.26
C ARG A 74 19.03 2.11 9.86
N ILE A 75 18.26 1.79 8.82
CA ILE A 75 17.18 2.65 8.33
C ILE A 75 15.88 2.45 9.13
N TYR A 76 15.46 1.21 9.38
CA TYR A 76 14.13 0.91 9.92
C TYR A 76 14.11 0.37 11.36
N ALA A 77 15.27 0.19 11.99
CA ALA A 77 15.50 -0.55 13.23
C ALA A 77 15.10 -2.03 13.16
N GLY A 78 13.80 -2.35 13.15
CA GLY A 78 13.31 -3.72 13.24
C GLY A 78 12.01 -3.96 12.48
N ILE A 79 11.90 -5.14 11.87
CA ILE A 79 10.65 -5.67 11.33
C ILE A 79 10.70 -7.20 11.31
N GLY A 80 9.54 -7.83 11.49
CA GLY A 80 9.37 -9.27 11.41
C GLY A 80 7.89 -9.66 11.48
N PHE A 81 7.61 -10.90 11.07
CA PHE A 81 6.27 -11.49 11.05
C PHE A 81 6.31 -12.90 11.64
N GLY A 82 5.14 -13.41 12.04
CA GLY A 82 4.99 -14.83 12.39
C GLY A 82 5.18 -15.77 11.19
N PRO A 83 5.25 -17.10 11.43
CA PRO A 83 5.46 -18.09 10.38
C PRO A 83 4.34 -18.12 9.32
N SER A 84 3.14 -17.62 9.67
CA SER A 84 2.18 -17.12 8.69
C SER A 84 1.57 -15.81 9.19
N ALA A 85 1.40 -14.87 8.26
CA ALA A 85 0.73 -13.60 8.46
C ALA A 85 0.20 -13.10 7.11
N LEU A 86 -0.98 -12.49 7.09
CA LEU A 86 -1.45 -11.68 5.97
C LEU A 86 -1.51 -10.22 6.41
N TYR A 87 -0.72 -9.34 5.79
CA TYR A 87 -0.63 -7.93 6.15
C TYR A 87 -0.86 -7.03 4.95
N SER A 88 -1.46 -5.86 5.17
CA SER A 88 -1.65 -4.85 4.11
C SER A 88 -0.59 -3.76 4.16
N ASN A 89 -0.34 -3.11 3.02
CA ASN A 89 0.43 -1.87 2.94
C ASN A 89 -0.35 -0.81 2.17
N PHE A 90 -0.60 0.34 2.80
CA PHE A 90 -1.34 1.47 2.22
C PHE A 90 -0.66 2.80 2.53
N VAL A 91 -0.93 3.78 1.67
CA VAL A 91 -0.71 5.20 1.95
C VAL A 91 -2.05 5.92 1.87
N SER A 92 -2.32 6.82 2.82
CA SER A 92 -3.48 7.72 2.80
C SER A 92 -3.08 9.19 2.90
N SER A 93 -3.96 10.06 2.43
CA SER A 93 -4.00 11.45 2.86
C SER A 93 -4.40 11.56 4.35
N ILE A 94 -4.24 12.75 4.94
CA ILE A 94 -4.71 13.05 6.30
C ILE A 94 -6.22 12.84 6.42
N ASP A 95 -6.99 13.15 5.37
CA ASP A 95 -8.44 12.94 5.28
C ASP A 95 -8.85 11.53 4.78
N GLY A 96 -7.95 10.55 4.87
CA GLY A 96 -8.23 9.14 4.66
C GLY A 96 -8.56 8.75 3.22
N VAL A 97 -8.12 9.50 2.22
CA VAL A 97 -8.20 9.12 0.81
C VAL A 97 -7.00 8.25 0.45
N VAL A 98 -7.24 7.11 -0.19
CA VAL A 98 -6.18 6.21 -0.71
C VAL A 98 -6.21 6.05 -2.23
N THR A 99 -7.29 6.46 -2.91
CA THR A 99 -7.35 6.52 -4.38
C THR A 99 -7.85 7.85 -4.91
N LEU A 100 -7.36 8.23 -6.09
CA LEU A 100 -7.66 9.46 -6.81
C LEU A 100 -8.26 9.10 -8.17
N GLY A 101 -9.58 8.87 -8.22
CA GLY A 101 -10.31 8.57 -9.46
C GLY A 101 -9.87 7.27 -10.16
N GLU A 102 -10.21 7.17 -11.45
CA GLU A 102 -9.69 6.15 -12.36
C GLU A 102 -8.57 6.74 -13.23
N GLY A 103 -7.47 5.99 -13.42
CA GLY A 103 -6.47 6.30 -14.45
C GLY A 103 -5.04 6.58 -14.01
N THR A 104 -4.74 6.70 -12.70
CA THR A 104 -3.34 6.85 -12.23
C THR A 104 -3.07 6.09 -10.95
N SER A 105 -1.80 5.74 -10.71
CA SER A 105 -1.33 5.09 -9.47
C SER A 105 -1.41 6.03 -8.27
N ALA A 106 -2.63 6.18 -7.74
CA ALA A 106 -2.98 7.17 -6.73
C ALA A 106 -2.07 7.16 -5.50
N GLY A 107 -1.63 5.99 -5.04
CA GLY A 107 -0.66 5.87 -3.94
C GLY A 107 0.63 6.65 -4.19
N SER A 108 1.16 6.68 -5.42
CA SER A 108 2.39 7.43 -5.73
C SER A 108 2.20 8.95 -5.76
N VAL A 109 0.97 9.42 -6.03
CA VAL A 109 0.60 10.84 -5.95
C VAL A 109 0.38 11.24 -4.50
N ILE A 110 -0.37 10.43 -3.75
CA ILE A 110 -0.67 10.65 -2.33
C ILE A 110 0.61 10.61 -1.49
N SER A 111 1.52 9.65 -1.72
CA SER A 111 2.82 9.61 -1.04
C SER A 111 3.86 10.56 -1.62
N GLY A 112 3.54 11.36 -2.64
CA GLY A 112 4.51 12.25 -3.30
C GLY A 112 5.75 11.52 -3.84
N LYS A 113 5.68 10.21 -4.08
CA LYS A 113 6.81 9.29 -4.36
C LYS A 113 7.91 9.33 -3.28
N TYR A 114 7.56 9.62 -2.03
CA TYR A 114 8.50 9.87 -0.94
C TYR A 114 9.48 8.70 -0.74
N PRO A 115 10.81 8.94 -0.66
CA PRO A 115 11.80 7.87 -0.58
C PRO A 115 11.60 6.89 0.57
N ALA A 116 11.18 7.37 1.75
CA ALA A 116 10.94 6.51 2.92
C ALA A 116 9.72 5.59 2.73
N ASP A 117 8.64 6.09 2.13
CA ASP A 117 7.46 5.28 1.78
C ASP A 117 7.78 4.19 0.74
N ARG A 118 8.56 4.55 -0.29
CA ARG A 118 9.07 3.58 -1.27
C ARG A 118 10.01 2.55 -0.64
N PHE A 119 10.90 2.97 0.27
CA PHE A 119 11.78 2.07 1.01
C PHE A 119 10.97 1.08 1.86
N LEU A 120 9.95 1.55 2.60
CA LEU A 120 9.10 0.68 3.41
C LEU A 120 8.32 -0.31 2.54
N MET A 121 7.74 0.15 1.43
CA MET A 121 7.08 -0.75 0.45
C MET A 121 8.05 -1.83 -0.07
N ALA A 122 9.30 -1.46 -0.39
CA ALA A 122 10.31 -2.44 -0.82
C ALA A 122 10.71 -3.41 0.31
N LEU A 123 10.84 -2.94 1.56
CA LEU A 123 11.13 -3.76 2.74
C LEU A 123 9.99 -4.76 3.03
N LEU A 124 8.74 -4.32 2.96
CA LEU A 124 7.54 -5.15 3.14
C LEU A 124 7.43 -6.22 2.05
N ARG A 125 7.69 -5.86 0.78
CA ARG A 125 7.80 -6.83 -0.33
C ARG A 125 8.96 -7.81 -0.14
N ALA A 126 10.08 -7.37 0.43
CA ALA A 126 11.21 -8.24 0.74
C ALA A 126 10.87 -9.25 1.85
N CYS A 127 10.05 -8.86 2.83
CA CYS A 127 9.56 -9.75 3.89
C CYS A 127 8.56 -10.81 3.43
N ALA A 128 7.86 -10.60 2.30
CA ALA A 128 6.75 -11.45 1.83
C ALA A 128 7.18 -12.67 1.00
N ASP A 129 6.46 -13.78 1.10
CA ASP A 129 6.48 -14.87 0.13
C ASP A 129 5.76 -14.50 -1.17
N ALA A 130 4.64 -13.78 -1.04
CA ALA A 130 3.80 -13.36 -2.14
C ALA A 130 3.20 -11.96 -1.93
N VAL A 131 2.95 -11.24 -3.02
CA VAL A 131 2.26 -9.94 -3.04
C VAL A 131 0.93 -10.07 -3.76
N LEU A 132 -0.16 -9.82 -3.05
CA LEU A 132 -1.55 -9.98 -3.47
C LEU A 132 -2.15 -8.65 -3.90
N LEU A 133 -2.74 -8.62 -5.09
CA LEU A 133 -3.50 -7.47 -5.57
C LEU A 133 -4.73 -7.83 -6.39
N GLY A 134 -5.74 -6.98 -6.37
CA GLY A 134 -6.89 -7.06 -7.28
C GLY A 134 -6.55 -6.53 -8.68
N ALA A 135 -7.17 -7.09 -9.73
CA ALA A 135 -6.92 -6.69 -11.12
C ALA A 135 -7.21 -5.19 -11.40
N GLY A 136 -8.03 -4.52 -10.60
CA GLY A 136 -8.18 -3.06 -10.66
C GLY A 136 -6.87 -2.30 -10.36
N THR A 137 -6.11 -2.73 -9.35
CA THR A 137 -4.79 -2.17 -8.99
C THR A 137 -3.75 -2.43 -10.07
N LEU A 138 -3.81 -3.61 -10.71
CA LEU A 138 -2.95 -3.95 -11.86
C LEU A 138 -3.18 -2.96 -13.01
N ARG A 139 -4.43 -2.78 -13.44
CA ARG A 139 -4.80 -1.86 -14.53
C ARG A 139 -4.47 -0.39 -14.23
N ALA A 140 -4.58 0.02 -12.96
CA ALA A 140 -4.26 1.39 -12.53
C ALA A 140 -2.75 1.70 -12.45
N THR A 141 -1.87 0.68 -12.59
CA THR A 141 -0.42 0.82 -12.34
C THR A 141 0.41 0.24 -13.50
N PRO A 142 0.23 0.72 -14.75
CA PRO A 142 0.88 0.15 -15.93
C PRO A 142 2.41 0.22 -15.84
N GLY A 143 3.08 -0.86 -16.24
CA GLY A 143 4.55 -0.94 -16.29
C GLY A 143 5.22 -1.20 -14.93
N HIS A 144 4.44 -1.40 -13.86
CA HIS A 144 4.98 -1.63 -12.51
C HIS A 144 5.29 -3.12 -12.27
N LEU A 145 6.36 -3.39 -11.53
CA LEU A 145 6.67 -4.73 -11.00
C LEU A 145 6.51 -4.75 -9.47
N TRP A 146 5.95 -5.84 -8.95
CA TRP A 146 5.69 -6.02 -7.52
C TRP A 146 6.89 -6.55 -6.71
N THR A 147 8.10 -6.21 -7.15
CA THR A 147 9.37 -6.65 -6.56
C THR A 147 9.98 -5.53 -5.69
N PRO A 148 10.88 -5.86 -4.73
CA PRO A 148 11.56 -4.84 -3.92
C PRO A 148 12.46 -3.92 -4.76
N ALA A 149 13.27 -4.53 -5.64
CA ALA A 149 14.26 -3.83 -6.46
C ALA A 149 13.63 -2.83 -7.46
N HIS A 150 12.41 -3.10 -7.95
CA HIS A 150 11.70 -2.17 -8.83
C HIS A 150 11.28 -0.87 -8.10
N VAL A 151 10.92 -0.95 -6.82
CA VAL A 151 10.45 0.21 -6.05
C VAL A 151 11.60 1.01 -5.45
N PHE A 152 12.63 0.34 -4.92
CA PHE A 152 13.75 1.01 -4.26
C PHE A 152 15.09 0.37 -4.67
N PRO A 153 15.52 0.57 -5.94
CA PRO A 153 16.68 -0.11 -6.52
C PRO A 153 17.99 0.18 -5.75
N GLN A 154 18.07 1.31 -5.05
CA GLN A 154 19.23 1.74 -4.27
C GLN A 154 19.64 0.73 -3.20
N HIS A 155 18.71 -0.09 -2.69
CA HIS A 155 18.98 -1.12 -1.68
C HIS A 155 18.61 -2.54 -2.17
N ALA A 156 18.58 -2.77 -3.49
CA ALA A 156 18.21 -4.04 -4.09
C ALA A 156 18.99 -5.24 -3.54
N GLU A 157 20.31 -5.09 -3.31
CA GLU A 157 21.15 -6.13 -2.71
C GLU A 157 20.76 -6.41 -1.25
N GLY A 158 20.47 -5.38 -0.45
CA GLY A 158 20.01 -5.52 0.92
C GLY A 158 18.68 -6.28 0.99
N PHE A 159 17.71 -5.94 0.14
CA PHE A 159 16.46 -6.69 0.05
C PHE A 159 16.68 -8.14 -0.40
N ALA A 160 17.56 -8.39 -1.36
CA ALA A 160 17.90 -9.74 -1.79
C ALA A 160 18.63 -10.53 -0.68
N GLY A 161 19.47 -9.87 0.13
CA GLY A 161 20.13 -10.44 1.31
C GLY A 161 19.14 -10.87 2.38
N LEU A 162 18.16 -10.01 2.70
CA LEU A 162 17.06 -10.33 3.61
C LEU A 162 16.23 -11.51 3.09
N ARG A 163 15.91 -11.56 1.79
CA ARG A 163 15.16 -12.69 1.21
C ARG A 163 15.93 -14.01 1.34
N ARG A 164 17.25 -13.98 1.13
CA ARG A 164 18.12 -15.15 1.34
C ARG A 164 18.18 -15.58 2.80
N SER A 165 18.33 -14.66 3.76
CA SER A 165 18.37 -15.02 5.19
C SER A 165 17.04 -15.57 5.70
N LEU A 166 15.92 -15.13 5.14
CA LEU A 166 14.58 -15.67 5.39
C LEU A 166 14.25 -16.96 4.61
N GLY A 167 15.17 -17.49 3.81
CA GLY A 167 14.95 -18.69 3.00
C GLY A 167 13.90 -18.54 1.88
N ARG A 168 13.60 -17.31 1.46
CA ARG A 168 12.58 -17.00 0.45
C ARG A 168 13.15 -17.02 -0.97
N ASN A 169 12.27 -17.23 -1.95
CA ASN A 169 12.59 -17.09 -3.37
C ASN A 169 13.19 -15.70 -3.68
N PRO A 170 14.06 -15.54 -4.71
CA PRO A 170 14.72 -14.26 -5.02
C PRO A 170 13.77 -13.06 -5.14
N GLU A 171 12.56 -13.28 -5.65
CA GLU A 171 11.47 -12.30 -5.70
C GLU A 171 10.20 -12.88 -5.04
N PRO A 172 9.30 -12.05 -4.49
CA PRO A 172 8.01 -12.52 -4.00
C PRO A 172 7.11 -12.91 -5.18
N ARG A 173 6.27 -13.93 -5.00
CA ARG A 173 5.32 -14.35 -6.05
C ARG A 173 4.22 -13.29 -6.19
N LEU A 174 4.02 -12.76 -7.40
CA LEU A 174 2.84 -11.94 -7.69
C LEU A 174 1.58 -12.81 -7.70
N VAL A 175 0.55 -12.36 -6.98
CA VAL A 175 -0.78 -12.96 -6.93
C VAL A 175 -1.80 -11.93 -7.40
N VAL A 176 -2.52 -12.22 -8.48
CA VAL A 176 -3.54 -11.35 -9.07
C VAL A 176 -4.93 -11.96 -8.85
N ILE A 177 -5.84 -11.19 -8.27
CA ILE A 177 -7.19 -11.61 -7.92
C ILE A 177 -8.18 -10.96 -8.89
N THR A 178 -8.98 -11.77 -9.60
CA THR A 178 -9.97 -11.27 -10.55
C THR A 178 -11.21 -12.17 -10.61
N ALA A 179 -12.39 -11.61 -10.40
CA ALA A 179 -13.64 -12.34 -10.58
C ALA A 179 -13.89 -12.72 -12.05
N ARG A 180 -13.67 -11.75 -12.96
CA ARG A 180 -14.11 -11.78 -14.36
C ARG A 180 -13.05 -12.27 -15.35
N GLY A 181 -11.81 -12.46 -14.90
CA GLY A 181 -10.69 -12.79 -15.80
C GLY A 181 -10.13 -11.60 -16.60
N GLU A 182 -10.60 -10.39 -16.34
CA GLU A 182 -10.20 -9.15 -17.03
C GLU A 182 -8.77 -8.71 -16.67
N ILE A 183 -7.79 -9.34 -17.31
CA ILE A 183 -6.37 -9.07 -17.17
C ILE A 183 -5.81 -8.65 -18.52
N ASP A 184 -5.07 -7.53 -18.53
CA ASP A 184 -4.23 -7.16 -19.67
C ASP A 184 -3.00 -8.07 -19.71
N ALA A 185 -2.97 -8.98 -20.67
CA ALA A 185 -1.86 -9.91 -20.87
C ALA A 185 -0.56 -9.19 -21.26
N SER A 186 -0.62 -7.98 -21.84
CA SER A 186 0.57 -7.21 -22.22
C SER A 186 1.26 -6.53 -21.03
N HIS A 187 0.60 -6.47 -19.87
CA HIS A 187 1.15 -5.86 -18.67
C HIS A 187 2.46 -6.56 -18.24
N VAL A 188 3.53 -5.79 -18.00
CA VAL A 188 4.88 -6.34 -17.72
C VAL A 188 4.91 -7.34 -16.56
N ALA A 189 4.13 -7.10 -15.51
CA ALA A 189 4.02 -8.02 -14.37
C ALA A 189 3.31 -9.35 -14.70
N ILE A 190 2.45 -9.37 -15.71
CA ILE A 190 1.80 -10.59 -16.22
C ILE A 190 2.77 -11.35 -17.14
N GLN A 191 3.53 -10.64 -17.98
CA GLN A 191 4.62 -11.24 -18.76
C GLN A 191 5.69 -11.90 -17.87
N HIS A 192 6.08 -11.24 -16.77
CA HIS A 192 7.01 -11.78 -15.75
C HIS A 192 6.49 -13.04 -15.04
N GLY A 193 5.15 -13.19 -14.94
CA GLY A 193 4.48 -14.37 -14.41
C GLY A 193 3.80 -14.15 -13.05
N ALA A 194 2.54 -14.55 -12.96
CA ALA A 194 1.69 -14.39 -11.76
C ALA A 194 0.89 -15.67 -11.44
N LEU A 195 0.51 -15.85 -10.18
CA LEU A 195 -0.61 -16.74 -9.82
C LEU A 195 -1.90 -15.94 -9.92
N ILE A 196 -2.83 -16.38 -10.76
CA ILE A 196 -4.11 -15.71 -11.00
C ILE A 196 -5.20 -16.50 -10.30
N PHE A 197 -5.77 -15.94 -9.24
CA PHE A 197 -6.90 -16.51 -8.52
C PHE A 197 -8.21 -15.92 -9.04
N THR A 198 -9.12 -16.80 -9.45
CA THR A 198 -10.30 -16.39 -10.21
C THR A 198 -11.49 -17.35 -10.05
N THR A 199 -12.64 -16.98 -10.64
CA THR A 199 -13.81 -17.85 -10.76
C THR A 199 -13.66 -18.82 -11.95
N ARG A 200 -14.55 -19.82 -12.05
CA ARG A 200 -14.62 -20.70 -13.24
C ARG A 200 -14.72 -19.90 -14.56
N ARG A 201 -15.63 -18.92 -14.61
CA ARG A 201 -15.83 -18.02 -15.76
C ARG A 201 -14.59 -17.16 -16.04
N GLY A 202 -13.98 -16.59 -14.98
CA GLY A 202 -12.79 -15.77 -15.13
C GLY A 202 -11.59 -16.55 -15.66
N ALA A 203 -11.46 -17.82 -15.28
CA ALA A 203 -10.44 -18.72 -15.83
C ALA A 203 -10.67 -19.04 -17.32
N GLU A 204 -11.92 -19.25 -17.75
CA GLU A 204 -12.27 -19.42 -19.17
C GLU A 204 -11.89 -18.17 -19.99
N ALA A 205 -12.10 -16.97 -19.44
CA ALA A 205 -11.74 -15.72 -20.09
C ALA A 205 -10.22 -15.46 -20.15
N CYS A 206 -9.47 -15.71 -19.06
CA CYS A 206 -8.06 -15.31 -18.99
C CYS A 206 -7.06 -16.37 -19.47
N ARG A 207 -7.34 -17.67 -19.34
CA ARG A 207 -6.41 -18.76 -19.73
C ARG A 207 -5.93 -18.69 -21.19
N PRO A 208 -6.75 -18.31 -22.20
CA PRO A 208 -6.28 -18.18 -23.58
C PRO A 208 -5.38 -16.96 -23.83
N LEU A 209 -5.36 -16.00 -22.91
CA LEU A 209 -4.71 -14.69 -23.09
C LEU A 209 -3.39 -14.57 -22.33
N VAL A 210 -3.30 -15.17 -21.13
CA VAL A 210 -2.13 -15.01 -20.25
C VAL A 210 -0.96 -15.90 -20.72
N PRO A 211 0.30 -15.42 -20.56
CA PRO A 211 1.49 -16.18 -20.95
C PRO A 211 1.69 -17.43 -20.08
N ALA A 212 2.47 -18.39 -20.58
CA ALA A 212 2.80 -19.63 -19.86
C ALA A 212 3.62 -19.43 -18.56
N SER A 213 4.11 -18.22 -18.30
CA SER A 213 4.70 -17.82 -17.01
C SER A 213 3.65 -17.60 -15.91
N CYS A 214 2.36 -17.50 -16.28
CA CYS A 214 1.23 -17.41 -15.37
C CYS A 214 0.56 -18.77 -15.11
N GLU A 215 0.02 -18.92 -13.91
CA GLU A 215 -0.81 -20.06 -13.52
C GLU A 215 -2.21 -19.56 -13.12
N VAL A 216 -3.28 -20.22 -13.60
CA VAL A 216 -4.67 -19.80 -13.35
C VAL A 216 -5.39 -20.80 -12.45
N VAL A 217 -5.57 -20.40 -11.19
CA VAL A 217 -6.20 -21.18 -10.11
C VAL A 217 -7.66 -20.74 -9.94
N VAL A 218 -8.57 -21.71 -9.94
CA VAL A 218 -10.00 -21.45 -9.69
C VAL A 218 -10.30 -21.70 -8.22
N THR A 219 -10.73 -20.66 -7.51
CA THR A 219 -11.24 -20.75 -6.13
C THR A 219 -12.65 -20.18 -5.97
N GLY A 220 -13.19 -19.47 -6.99
CA GLY A 220 -14.57 -19.01 -6.99
C GLY A 220 -15.53 -19.92 -7.76
N GLU A 221 -16.65 -20.29 -7.14
CA GLU A 221 -17.79 -20.89 -7.85
C GLU A 221 -18.68 -19.78 -8.44
N GLY A 222 -19.04 -19.87 -9.72
CA GLY A 222 -20.00 -18.95 -10.34
C GLY A 222 -21.43 -19.30 -9.91
N GLY A 223 -21.94 -18.61 -8.87
CA GLY A 223 -23.25 -18.86 -8.28
C GLY A 223 -24.32 -17.84 -8.68
N ARG A 224 -25.58 -18.09 -8.30
CA ARG A 224 -26.71 -17.17 -8.55
C ARG A 224 -26.63 -15.86 -7.77
N GLU A 225 -25.79 -15.79 -6.75
CA GLU A 225 -25.64 -14.64 -5.84
C GLU A 225 -24.43 -13.75 -6.17
N GLY A 226 -23.49 -14.23 -7.01
CA GLY A 226 -22.33 -13.43 -7.40
C GLY A 226 -21.23 -14.22 -8.12
N GLU A 227 -20.27 -13.46 -8.67
CA GLU A 227 -19.01 -13.96 -9.21
C GLU A 227 -17.88 -13.51 -8.28
N GLU A 228 -17.66 -14.23 -7.19
CA GLU A 228 -16.63 -13.89 -6.19
C GLU A 228 -15.53 -14.97 -6.13
N VAL A 229 -14.33 -14.56 -5.74
CA VAL A 229 -13.18 -15.43 -5.52
C VAL A 229 -13.15 -15.79 -4.04
N ASP A 230 -13.17 -17.08 -3.67
CA ASP A 230 -13.02 -17.44 -2.26
C ASP A 230 -11.60 -17.12 -1.78
N LEU A 231 -11.48 -16.00 -1.05
CA LEU A 231 -10.23 -15.54 -0.46
C LEU A 231 -9.70 -16.48 0.62
N THR A 232 -10.58 -17.21 1.30
CA THR A 232 -10.20 -18.21 2.32
C THR A 232 -9.52 -19.39 1.63
N ALA A 233 -10.16 -19.96 0.61
CA ALA A 233 -9.60 -21.03 -0.21
C ALA A 233 -8.28 -20.59 -0.90
N MET A 234 -8.20 -19.36 -1.41
CA MET A 234 -6.97 -18.78 -1.96
C MET A 234 -5.83 -18.77 -0.92
N ILE A 235 -6.07 -18.26 0.29
CA ILE A 235 -5.03 -18.19 1.33
C ILE A 235 -4.60 -19.60 1.77
N HIS A 236 -5.53 -20.55 1.86
CA HIS A 236 -5.19 -21.95 2.10
C HIS A 236 -4.32 -22.55 0.99
N GLU A 237 -4.64 -22.30 -0.28
CA GLU A 237 -3.85 -22.77 -1.42
C GLU A 237 -2.44 -22.17 -1.46
N LEU A 238 -2.31 -20.87 -1.17
CA LEU A 238 -0.99 -20.21 -1.03
C LEU A 238 -0.16 -20.84 0.10
N ARG A 239 -0.78 -21.12 1.25
CA ARG A 239 -0.13 -21.79 2.39
C ARG A 239 0.27 -23.23 2.08
N ASN A 240 -0.55 -23.99 1.35
CA ASN A 240 -0.21 -25.34 0.86
C ASN A 240 1.02 -25.32 -0.05
N ARG A 241 1.20 -24.25 -0.84
CA ARG A 241 2.40 -23.97 -1.66
C ARG A 241 3.60 -23.44 -0.87
N LYS A 242 3.53 -23.49 0.47
CA LYS A 242 4.54 -22.98 1.42
C LYS A 242 4.76 -21.46 1.36
N LEU A 243 3.77 -20.70 0.88
CA LEU A 243 3.76 -19.24 0.92
C LEU A 243 3.00 -18.82 2.18
N GLY A 244 3.74 -18.58 3.27
CA GLY A 244 3.16 -18.36 4.60
C GLY A 244 2.93 -16.89 4.94
N VAL A 245 3.83 -16.02 4.49
CA VAL A 245 3.86 -14.58 4.82
C VAL A 245 3.44 -13.78 3.59
N LEU A 246 2.22 -13.23 3.63
CA LEU A 246 1.52 -12.66 2.49
C LEU A 246 1.35 -11.15 2.67
N LEU A 247 1.80 -10.36 1.70
CA LEU A 247 1.54 -8.93 1.64
C LEU A 247 0.37 -8.67 0.69
N THR A 248 -0.59 -7.81 1.05
CA THR A 248 -1.57 -7.26 0.11
C THR A 248 -1.38 -5.76 -0.09
N GLU A 249 -1.34 -5.33 -1.36
CA GLU A 249 -1.30 -3.92 -1.76
C GLU A 249 -2.65 -3.48 -2.36
N GLY A 250 -3.75 -4.11 -1.91
CA GLY A 250 -5.12 -3.71 -2.22
C GLY A 250 -5.64 -4.13 -3.60
N GLY A 251 -6.63 -3.45 -4.19
CA GLY A 251 -7.23 -2.19 -3.76
C GLY A 251 -8.22 -2.27 -2.60
N PRO A 252 -8.91 -1.16 -2.27
CA PRO A 252 -9.76 -1.02 -1.08
C PRO A 252 -10.88 -2.06 -0.91
N HIS A 253 -11.46 -2.55 -2.01
CA HIS A 253 -12.49 -3.59 -1.96
C HIS A 253 -11.93 -4.94 -1.48
N LEU A 254 -10.73 -5.32 -1.94
CA LEU A 254 -10.05 -6.54 -1.47
C LEU A 254 -9.70 -6.43 0.03
N ILE A 255 -9.26 -5.26 0.48
CA ILE A 255 -8.98 -5.02 1.91
C ILE A 255 -10.26 -5.09 2.74
N GLY A 256 -11.34 -4.48 2.27
CA GLY A 256 -12.65 -4.57 2.93
C GLY A 256 -13.10 -6.01 3.10
N GLU A 257 -13.03 -6.81 2.04
CA GLU A 257 -13.38 -8.23 2.08
C GLU A 257 -12.45 -9.06 3.00
N LEU A 258 -11.14 -8.80 2.97
CA LEU A 258 -10.18 -9.46 3.87
C LEU A 258 -10.42 -9.12 5.34
N ILE A 259 -10.81 -7.87 5.66
CA ILE A 259 -11.14 -7.46 7.03
C ILE A 259 -12.48 -8.06 7.46
N ASP A 260 -13.50 -8.05 6.60
CA ASP A 260 -14.80 -8.63 6.93
C ASP A 260 -14.73 -10.17 7.07
N ARG A 261 -13.94 -10.86 6.26
CA ARG A 261 -13.67 -12.30 6.48
C ARG A 261 -12.73 -12.57 7.67
N GLY A 262 -12.22 -11.54 8.35
CA GLY A 262 -11.27 -11.68 9.47
C GLY A 262 -9.92 -12.28 9.07
N LEU A 263 -9.57 -12.16 7.78
CA LEU A 263 -8.40 -12.79 7.16
C LEU A 263 -7.11 -11.97 7.32
N LEU A 264 -7.22 -10.64 7.46
CA LEU A 264 -6.09 -9.72 7.60
C LEU A 264 -5.56 -9.70 9.06
N ASP A 265 -4.27 -9.99 9.24
CA ASP A 265 -3.58 -9.98 10.55
C ASP A 265 -3.13 -8.58 10.96
N GLU A 266 -2.51 -7.84 10.02
CA GLU A 266 -1.89 -6.55 10.28
C GLU A 266 -2.14 -5.54 9.15
N ALA A 267 -2.06 -4.25 9.47
CA ALA A 267 -2.10 -3.17 8.49
C ALA A 267 -0.94 -2.19 8.69
N PHE A 268 -0.13 -2.01 7.64
CA PHE A 268 0.81 -0.90 7.51
C PHE A 268 0.11 0.25 6.80
N LEU A 269 0.16 1.43 7.42
CA LEU A 269 -0.43 2.66 6.91
C LEU A 269 0.59 3.81 6.99
N THR A 270 1.04 4.28 5.83
CA THR A 270 1.69 5.58 5.69
C THR A 270 0.62 6.67 5.70
N VAL A 271 0.66 7.60 6.66
CA VAL A 271 -0.11 8.85 6.60
C VAL A 271 0.78 9.92 5.97
N SER A 272 0.40 10.33 4.75
CA SER A 272 1.06 11.40 4.02
C SER A 272 0.58 12.78 4.48
N PRO A 273 1.45 13.80 4.55
CA PRO A 273 1.10 15.17 4.96
C PRO A 273 0.30 15.96 3.91
N VAL A 274 -0.53 15.27 3.12
CA VAL A 274 -1.41 15.85 2.10
C VAL A 274 -2.88 15.75 2.54
N VAL A 275 -3.68 16.75 2.21
CA VAL A 275 -5.15 16.69 2.27
C VAL A 275 -5.65 16.57 0.84
N ALA A 276 -6.42 15.53 0.55
CA ALA A 276 -6.95 15.28 -0.79
C ALA A 276 -8.30 15.99 -1.01
N GLY A 277 -9.21 15.87 -0.04
CA GLY A 277 -10.60 16.30 -0.18
C GLY A 277 -11.43 15.36 -1.07
N ARG A 278 -12.75 15.56 -1.04
CA ARG A 278 -13.75 14.82 -1.83
C ARG A 278 -14.72 15.80 -2.49
N ALA A 279 -15.04 15.57 -3.75
CA ALA A 279 -15.93 16.39 -4.59
C ALA A 279 -16.57 15.45 -5.64
N ASP A 280 -16.59 15.85 -6.92
CA ASP A 280 -17.26 15.11 -7.99
C ASP A 280 -16.55 13.79 -8.38
N GLU A 281 -15.22 13.74 -8.28
CA GLU A 281 -14.43 12.52 -8.54
C GLU A 281 -14.56 11.53 -7.37
N ARG A 282 -14.82 10.24 -7.68
CA ARG A 282 -14.84 9.18 -6.68
C ARG A 282 -13.43 8.97 -6.09
N ARG A 283 -13.33 9.07 -4.77
CA ARG A 283 -12.09 8.92 -3.99
C ARG A 283 -12.32 7.99 -2.82
N LEU A 284 -11.64 6.85 -2.84
CA LEU A 284 -11.92 5.72 -1.94
C LEU A 284 -11.19 5.87 -0.60
N GLY A 285 -11.78 5.30 0.45
CA GLY A 285 -11.09 5.02 1.70
C GLY A 285 -10.22 3.76 1.62
N MET A 286 -9.53 3.40 2.71
CA MET A 286 -8.76 2.15 2.80
C MET A 286 -9.65 0.89 2.66
N VAL A 287 -10.92 1.02 3.07
CA VAL A 287 -11.94 -0.04 3.06
C VAL A 287 -13.11 0.44 2.21
N GLU A 288 -13.52 -0.39 1.25
CA GLU A 288 -14.69 -0.16 0.40
C GLU A 288 -15.48 -1.47 0.26
N GLY A 289 -16.75 -1.39 -0.11
CA GLY A 289 -17.63 -2.55 -0.35
C GLY A 289 -18.21 -3.22 0.91
N VAL A 290 -17.70 -2.90 2.10
CA VAL A 290 -18.19 -3.43 3.39
C VAL A 290 -18.49 -2.31 4.39
N GLU A 291 -19.51 -2.51 5.23
CA GLU A 291 -19.88 -1.61 6.33
C GLU A 291 -19.60 -2.31 7.66
N LEU A 292 -18.52 -1.91 8.33
CA LEU A 292 -18.10 -2.51 9.61
C LEU A 292 -18.84 -1.87 10.78
N LEU A 293 -18.58 -0.60 11.08
CA LEU A 293 -19.30 0.14 12.13
C LEU A 293 -20.69 0.59 11.66
N PRO A 294 -21.70 0.64 12.55
CA PRO A 294 -21.64 0.33 13.98
C PRO A 294 -21.79 -1.17 14.32
N LYS A 295 -22.12 -2.02 13.34
CA LYS A 295 -22.54 -3.43 13.54
C LYS A 295 -21.42 -4.33 14.07
N ARG A 296 -20.17 -4.06 13.65
CA ARG A 296 -18.98 -4.86 13.94
C ARG A 296 -17.76 -3.93 14.06
N GLY A 297 -17.30 -3.71 15.29
CA GLY A 297 -16.07 -2.96 15.54
C GLY A 297 -14.82 -3.80 15.29
N VAL A 298 -14.01 -3.41 14.32
CA VAL A 298 -12.63 -3.92 14.16
C VAL A 298 -11.70 -3.00 14.92
N TRP A 299 -11.62 -3.21 16.24
CA TRP A 299 -10.77 -2.43 17.13
C TRP A 299 -9.32 -2.93 17.04
N SER A 300 -8.44 -2.09 16.49
CA SER A 300 -7.05 -2.44 16.21
C SER A 300 -6.10 -2.05 17.36
N ARG A 301 -4.99 -2.77 17.47
CA ARG A 301 -3.89 -2.47 18.40
C ARG A 301 -2.74 -1.80 17.66
N LEU A 302 -2.26 -0.65 18.14
CA LEU A 302 -1.03 -0.05 17.59
C LEU A 302 0.19 -0.91 17.99
N LEU A 303 0.84 -1.51 17.00
CA LEU A 303 2.02 -2.34 17.16
C LEU A 303 3.30 -1.51 17.06
N SER A 304 3.39 -0.62 16.08
CA SER A 304 4.47 0.38 16.03
C SER A 304 4.04 1.66 15.33
N ALA A 305 4.71 2.76 15.67
CA ALA A 305 4.62 4.03 14.99
C ALA A 305 6.03 4.57 14.76
N ARG A 306 6.33 4.96 13.52
CA ARG A 306 7.59 5.56 13.13
C ARG A 306 7.32 6.86 12.37
N ARG A 307 8.30 7.77 12.36
CA ARG A 307 8.25 9.02 11.61
C ARG A 307 9.47 9.14 10.70
N HIS A 308 9.28 9.72 9.52
CA HIS A 308 10.38 10.17 8.67
C HIS A 308 9.93 11.44 7.94
N GLY A 309 10.61 12.56 8.18
CA GLY A 309 10.13 13.89 7.79
C GLY A 309 8.75 14.19 8.39
N ASP A 310 7.79 14.55 7.54
CA ASP A 310 6.41 14.87 7.93
C ASP A 310 5.43 13.67 7.71
N TYR A 311 5.96 12.48 7.41
CA TYR A 311 5.18 11.26 7.23
C TYR A 311 5.16 10.42 8.51
N LEU A 312 4.00 9.84 8.83
CA LEU A 312 3.85 8.82 9.86
C LEU A 312 3.69 7.44 9.22
N PHE A 313 4.37 6.44 9.78
CA PHE A 313 4.34 5.06 9.33
C PHE A 313 3.83 4.20 10.49
N LEU A 314 2.60 3.73 10.36
CA LEU A 314 1.86 3.07 11.44
C LEU A 314 1.72 1.58 11.12
N ARG A 315 1.89 0.72 12.12
CA ARG A 315 1.63 -0.73 12.05
C ARG A 315 0.55 -1.07 13.07
N TYR A 316 -0.56 -1.62 12.62
CA TYR A 316 -1.67 -2.05 13.47
C TYR A 316 -1.88 -3.56 13.38
N GLY A 317 -2.18 -4.19 14.51
CA GLY A 317 -2.74 -5.55 14.57
C GLY A 317 -4.27 -5.46 14.45
N LEU A 318 -4.84 -6.29 13.58
CA LEU A 318 -6.29 -6.32 13.29
C LEU A 318 -6.98 -7.59 13.83
N ARG A 319 -6.21 -8.61 14.21
CA ARG A 319 -6.67 -9.72 15.05
C ARG A 319 -6.37 -9.40 16.53
N ALA A 320 -7.33 -9.75 17.39
CA ALA A 320 -7.23 -9.67 18.84
C ALA A 320 -6.57 -10.92 19.44
#